data_AF-A0A0A1YRD4-F1
#
_entry.id   AF-A0A0A1YRD4-F1
#
_cell.length_a   1.000
_cell.length_b   1.000
_cell.length_c   1.000
_cell.angle_alpha   90.00
_cell.angle_beta   90.00
_cell.angle_gamma   90.00
#
_symmetry.space_group_name_H-M   'P 1'
#
loop_
_entity.id
_entity.type
_entity.pdbx_description
1 polymer ?
#
loop_
_entity_poly.entity_id
_entity_poly.type
_entity_poly.pdbx_seq_one_letter_code
_entity_poly.pdbx_strand_id
1 'polypeptide(L)'
;MQLSVQQIHTAYQAEIRGEAFFRSLAGFTCDQANRRALMLLAELEYQTGERLGEVLHRLGVEAIPDPVQISAGRSRASEWRHLSWHDAVVQLKELAYPYLEVYDRMAQESGPETREALAWLAEHEHALYAFACTALQGQPDEAMDVITSFLARQS
;
A
#
# COMPACT_ATOMS: atom_id res chain seq x y z
N MET A 1 24.00 8.30 1.65
CA MET A 1 24.04 6.85 1.38
C MET A 1 23.13 6.64 0.19
N GLN A 2 23.62 6.09 -0.92
CA GLN A 2 22.79 5.86 -2.11
C GLN A 2 21.82 4.72 -1.76
N LEU A 3 20.51 4.98 -1.79
CA LEU A 3 19.55 3.92 -1.52
C LEU A 3 19.70 2.83 -2.57
N SER A 4 19.68 1.60 -2.10
CA SER A 4 19.95 0.45 -2.96
C SER A 4 18.71 0.15 -3.81
N VAL A 5 18.95 -0.17 -5.08
CA VAL A 5 17.98 -0.80 -5.99
C VAL A 5 17.19 -1.93 -5.31
N GLN A 6 17.84 -2.67 -4.41
CA GLN A 6 17.24 -3.72 -3.59
C GLN A 6 16.07 -3.22 -2.71
N GLN A 7 16.17 -2.02 -2.14
CA GLN A 7 15.11 -1.46 -1.30
C GLN A 7 13.86 -1.12 -2.11
N ILE A 8 14.05 -0.54 -3.31
CA ILE A 8 12.94 -0.24 -4.24
C ILE A 8 12.30 -1.54 -4.72
N HIS A 9 13.11 -2.55 -5.05
CA HIS A 9 12.58 -3.86 -5.42
C HIS A 9 11.81 -4.51 -4.27
N THR A 10 12.31 -4.39 -3.04
CA THR A 10 11.60 -4.90 -1.85
C THR A 10 10.26 -4.19 -1.63
N ALA A 11 10.22 -2.86 -1.80
CA ALA A 11 8.99 -2.09 -1.73
C ALA A 11 8.01 -2.50 -2.84
N TYR A 12 8.46 -2.60 -4.09
CA TYR A 12 7.64 -3.09 -5.20
C TYR A 12 6.99 -4.44 -4.90
N GLN A 13 7.77 -5.39 -4.38
CA GLN A 13 7.24 -6.70 -3.98
C GLN A 13 6.26 -6.63 -2.79
N ALA A 14 6.40 -5.62 -1.93
CA ALA A 14 5.44 -5.36 -0.86
C ALA A 14 4.11 -4.85 -1.41
N GLU A 15 4.11 -3.97 -2.42
CA GLU A 15 2.90 -3.51 -3.10
C GLU A 15 2.16 -4.65 -3.79
N ILE A 16 2.87 -5.54 -4.48
CA ILE A 16 2.29 -6.75 -5.09
C ILE A 16 1.58 -7.62 -4.04
N ARG A 17 2.20 -7.75 -2.86
CA ARG A 17 1.61 -8.48 -1.73
C ARG A 17 0.37 -7.76 -1.18
N GLY A 18 0.43 -6.43 -1.03
CA GLY A 18 -0.67 -5.60 -0.51
C GLY A 18 -1.87 -5.60 -1.44
N GLU A 19 -1.65 -5.45 -2.76
CA GLU A 19 -2.70 -5.55 -3.77
C GLU A 19 -3.41 -6.93 -3.68
N ALA A 20 -2.64 -8.01 -3.71
CA ALA A 20 -3.17 -9.36 -3.61
C ALA A 20 -3.95 -9.57 -2.31
N PHE A 21 -3.47 -9.00 -1.20
CA PHE A 21 -4.13 -9.03 0.09
C PHE A 21 -5.49 -8.32 0.07
N PHE A 22 -5.54 -7.05 -0.33
CA PHE A 22 -6.79 -6.28 -0.32
C PHE A 22 -7.83 -6.81 -1.30
N ARG A 23 -7.43 -7.18 -2.53
CA ARG A 23 -8.35 -7.80 -3.50
C ARG A 23 -8.94 -9.10 -2.96
N SER A 24 -8.13 -9.93 -2.31
CA SER A 24 -8.60 -11.20 -1.74
C SER A 24 -9.54 -10.98 -0.56
N LEU A 25 -9.21 -10.04 0.33
CA LEU A 25 -10.04 -9.72 1.49
C LEU A 25 -11.39 -9.14 1.06
N ALA A 26 -11.41 -8.31 0.00
CA ALA A 26 -12.64 -7.79 -0.60
C ALA A 26 -13.57 -8.91 -1.11
N GLY A 27 -13.01 -10.06 -1.50
CA GLY A 27 -13.75 -11.25 -1.90
C GLY A 27 -14.47 -11.96 -0.75
N PHE A 28 -13.99 -11.82 0.49
CA PHE A 28 -14.57 -12.47 1.67
C PHE A 28 -15.70 -11.67 2.35
N THR A 29 -15.74 -10.35 2.17
CA THR A 29 -16.79 -9.51 2.77
C THR A 29 -18.07 -9.49 1.94
N CYS A 30 -19.23 -9.61 2.60
CA CYS A 30 -20.54 -9.39 1.97
C CYS A 30 -21.00 -7.92 2.07
N ASP A 31 -20.34 -7.11 2.89
CA ASP A 31 -20.65 -5.70 3.04
C ASP A 31 -20.08 -4.90 1.86
N GLN A 32 -20.95 -4.15 1.17
CA GLN A 32 -20.58 -3.42 -0.04
C GLN A 32 -19.67 -2.23 0.23
N ALA A 33 -19.82 -1.56 1.37
CA ALA A 33 -18.99 -0.42 1.75
C ALA A 33 -17.56 -0.89 2.07
N ASN A 34 -17.42 -1.96 2.86
CA ASN A 34 -16.13 -2.57 3.17
C ASN A 34 -15.46 -3.09 1.90
N ARG A 35 -16.22 -3.72 1.00
CA ARG A 35 -15.71 -4.17 -0.30
C ARG A 35 -15.17 -3.00 -1.12
N ARG A 36 -15.90 -1.89 -1.19
CA ARG A 36 -15.47 -0.68 -1.92
C ARG A 36 -14.17 -0.12 -1.33
N ALA A 37 -14.08 0.00 -0.01
CA ALA A 37 -12.88 0.47 0.66
C ALA A 37 -11.68 -0.44 0.39
N LEU A 38 -11.83 -1.76 0.51
CA LEU A 38 -10.76 -2.73 0.22
C LEU A 38 -10.32 -2.68 -1.25
N MET A 39 -11.26 -2.53 -2.19
CA MET A 39 -10.91 -2.39 -3.61
C MET A 39 -10.16 -1.08 -3.89
N LEU A 40 -10.50 0.01 -3.18
CA LEU A 40 -9.78 1.28 -3.27
C LEU A 40 -8.35 1.16 -2.70
N LEU A 41 -8.18 0.43 -1.59
CA LEU A 41 -6.84 0.13 -1.06
C LEU A 41 -6.04 -0.79 -2.00
N ALA A 42 -6.67 -1.75 -2.66
CA ALA A 42 -5.99 -2.54 -3.69
C ALA A 42 -5.51 -1.68 -4.87
N GLU A 43 -6.31 -0.69 -5.28
CA GLU A 43 -5.91 0.25 -6.33
C GLU A 43 -4.74 1.13 -5.90
N LEU A 44 -4.72 1.54 -4.62
CA LEU A 44 -3.60 2.27 -4.03
C LEU A 44 -2.28 1.50 -4.17
N GLU A 45 -2.26 0.23 -3.76
CA GLU A 45 -1.09 -0.65 -3.87
C GLU A 45 -0.68 -0.85 -5.33
N TYR A 46 -1.64 -1.11 -6.22
CA TYR A 46 -1.36 -1.28 -7.66
C TYR A 46 -0.65 -0.06 -8.25
N GLN A 47 -1.17 1.15 -8.01
CA GLN A 47 -0.58 2.37 -8.56
C GLN A 47 0.79 2.69 -7.97
N THR A 48 1.01 2.44 -6.68
CA THR A 48 2.34 2.55 -6.09
C THR A 48 3.29 1.51 -6.69
N GLY A 49 2.83 0.27 -6.88
CA GLY A 49 3.59 -0.81 -7.53
C GLY A 49 4.04 -0.45 -8.94
N GLU A 50 3.14 0.07 -9.79
CA GLU A 50 3.46 0.51 -11.15
C GLU A 50 4.57 1.58 -11.15
N ARG A 51 4.44 2.59 -10.28
CA ARG A 51 5.45 3.67 -10.14
C ARG A 51 6.81 3.15 -9.72
N LEU A 52 6.86 2.22 -8.76
CA LEU A 52 8.11 1.59 -8.35
C LEU A 52 8.68 0.70 -9.47
N GLY A 53 7.82 0.02 -10.23
CA GLY A 53 8.20 -0.78 -11.38
C GLY A 53 8.86 0.03 -12.49
N GLU A 54 8.32 1.21 -12.81
CA GLU A 54 8.93 2.13 -13.77
C GLU A 54 10.33 2.58 -13.33
N VAL A 55 10.52 2.83 -12.04
CA VAL A 55 11.83 3.22 -11.48
C VAL A 55 12.81 2.07 -11.57
N LEU A 56 12.40 0.85 -11.22
CA LEU A 56 13.23 -0.35 -11.36
C LEU A 56 13.66 -0.54 -12.82
N HIS A 57 12.74 -0.37 -13.77
CA HIS A 57 13.04 -0.46 -15.19
C HIS A 57 14.08 0.57 -15.63
N ARG A 58 13.95 1.84 -15.21
CA ARG A 58 14.96 2.89 -15.48
C ARG A 58 16.33 2.57 -14.89
N LEU A 59 16.36 1.87 -13.76
CA LEU A 59 17.58 1.40 -13.09
C LEU A 59 18.13 0.09 -13.67
N GLY A 60 17.53 -0.44 -14.75
CA GLY A 60 17.97 -1.66 -15.41
C GLY A 60 17.62 -2.95 -14.66
N VAL A 61 16.61 -2.91 -13.78
CA VAL A 61 16.11 -4.05 -13.01
C VAL A 61 14.71 -4.41 -13.46
N GLU A 62 14.46 -5.70 -13.62
CA GLU A 62 13.13 -6.20 -13.97
C GLU A 62 12.18 -6.12 -12.76
N ALA A 63 11.02 -5.52 -12.96
CA ALA A 63 9.94 -5.44 -11.98
C ALA A 63 8.98 -6.64 -12.14
N ILE A 64 9.47 -7.87 -11.96
CA ILE A 64 8.63 -9.06 -12.11
C ILE A 64 7.94 -9.37 -10.77
N PRO A 65 6.60 -9.44 -10.71
CA PRO A 65 5.89 -9.86 -9.51
C PRO A 65 6.34 -11.26 -9.06
N ASP A 66 6.76 -11.40 -7.81
CA ASP A 66 7.09 -12.71 -7.24
C ASP A 66 5.80 -13.45 -6.85
N PRO A 67 5.53 -14.65 -7.41
CA PRO A 67 4.38 -15.46 -7.03
C PRO A 67 4.29 -15.77 -5.54
N VAL A 68 5.42 -15.82 -4.82
CA VAL A 68 5.45 -16.00 -3.36
C VAL A 68 4.79 -14.83 -2.65
N GLN A 69 4.99 -13.60 -3.12
CA GLN A 69 4.40 -12.40 -2.53
C GLN A 69 2.89 -12.34 -2.78
N ILE A 70 2.45 -12.69 -3.99
CA ILE A 70 1.03 -12.82 -4.33
C ILE A 70 0.37 -13.86 -3.42
N SER A 71 1.01 -15.03 -3.26
CA SER A 71 0.49 -16.08 -2.37
C SER A 71 0.46 -15.63 -0.91
N ALA A 72 1.48 -14.91 -0.44
CA ALA A 72 1.53 -14.39 0.93
C ALA A 72 0.39 -13.41 1.21
N GLY A 73 0.08 -12.50 0.26
CA GLY A 73 -1.04 -11.57 0.38
C GLY A 73 -2.38 -12.29 0.49
N ARG A 74 -2.61 -13.31 -0.36
CA ARG A 74 -3.82 -14.16 -0.32
C ARG A 74 -3.96 -14.94 0.99
N SER A 75 -2.86 -15.51 1.48
CA SER A 75 -2.85 -16.22 2.76
C SER A 75 -3.21 -15.30 3.91
N ARG A 76 -2.61 -14.10 3.97
CA ARG A 76 -2.93 -13.09 4.99
C ARG A 76 -4.40 -12.65 4.93
N ALA A 77 -4.95 -12.46 3.74
CA ALA A 77 -6.38 -12.13 3.59
C ALA A 77 -7.27 -13.24 4.15
N SER A 78 -6.85 -14.50 3.99
CA SER A 78 -7.57 -15.66 4.54
C SER A 78 -7.52 -15.72 6.06
N GLU A 79 -6.43 -15.26 6.69
CA GLU A 79 -6.33 -15.11 8.14
C GLU A 79 -7.29 -14.02 8.65
N TRP A 80 -7.50 -12.97 7.86
CA TRP A 80 -8.32 -11.81 8.22
C TRP A 80 -9.80 -11.98 7.89
N ARG A 81 -10.20 -13.03 7.17
CA ARG A 81 -11.57 -13.23 6.67
C ARG A 81 -12.66 -13.23 7.75
N HIS A 82 -12.29 -13.51 8.99
CA HIS A 82 -13.21 -13.60 10.15
C HIS A 82 -13.20 -12.35 11.02
N LEU A 83 -12.32 -11.39 10.73
CA LEU A 83 -12.26 -10.14 11.49
C LEU A 83 -13.51 -9.30 11.22
N SER A 84 -13.97 -8.59 12.25
CA SER A 84 -14.88 -7.48 12.03
C SER A 84 -14.17 -6.39 11.21
N TRP A 85 -14.94 -5.52 10.54
CA TRP A 85 -14.35 -4.39 9.83
C TRP A 85 -13.48 -3.52 10.75
N HIS A 86 -14.00 -3.24 11.95
CA HIS A 86 -13.26 -2.48 12.96
C HIS A 86 -11.91 -3.14 13.28
N ASP A 87 -11.88 -4.44 13.56
CA ASP A 87 -10.64 -5.14 13.93
C ASP A 87 -9.66 -5.23 12.75
N ALA A 88 -10.17 -5.39 11.52
CA ALA A 88 -9.33 -5.35 10.32
C ALA A 88 -8.67 -3.97 10.14
N VAL A 89 -9.40 -2.87 10.37
CA VAL A 89 -8.84 -1.52 10.29
C VAL A 89 -7.87 -1.22 11.43
N VAL A 90 -8.14 -1.70 12.66
CA VAL A 90 -7.18 -1.61 13.78
C VAL A 90 -5.87 -2.30 13.40
N GLN A 91 -5.94 -3.54 12.92
CA GLN A 91 -4.73 -4.26 12.51
C GLN A 91 -4.03 -3.57 11.33
N LEU A 92 -4.77 -3.01 10.37
CA LEU A 92 -4.17 -2.27 9.26
C LEU A 92 -3.38 -1.05 9.76
N LYS A 93 -3.95 -0.28 10.69
CA LYS A 93 -3.29 0.86 11.32
C LYS A 93 -1.98 0.44 12.00
N GLU A 94 -2.02 -0.64 12.77
CA GLU A 94 -0.85 -1.17 13.49
C GLU A 94 0.24 -1.68 12.53
N LEU A 95 -0.15 -2.19 11.36
CA LEU A 95 0.78 -2.63 10.34
C LEU A 95 1.46 -1.50 9.60
N ALA A 96 0.74 -0.42 9.33
CA ALA A 96 1.29 0.72 8.58
C ALA A 96 2.21 1.59 9.45
N TYR A 97 1.87 1.76 10.73
CA TYR A 97 2.55 2.69 11.64
C TYR A 97 4.09 2.57 11.68
N PRO A 98 4.70 1.36 11.75
CA PRO A 98 6.15 1.23 11.80
C PRO A 98 6.87 1.69 10.53
N TYR A 99 6.17 1.77 9.39
CA TYR A 99 6.77 2.10 8.10
C TYR A 99 6.77 3.60 7.77
N LEU A 100 5.97 4.41 8.48
CA LEU A 100 5.90 5.87 8.28
C LEU A 100 7.29 6.52 8.35
N GLU A 101 7.98 6.37 9.48
CA GLU A 101 9.31 6.94 9.66
C GLU A 101 10.39 6.27 8.78
N VAL A 102 10.18 5.00 8.42
CA VAL A 102 11.12 4.26 7.57
C VAL A 102 11.10 4.84 6.17
N TYR A 103 9.93 4.99 5.57
CA TYR A 103 9.80 5.51 4.22
C TYR A 103 10.04 7.01 4.13
N ASP A 104 9.68 7.80 5.15
CA ASP A 104 10.06 9.22 5.23
C ASP A 104 11.59 9.39 5.16
N ARG A 105 12.31 8.58 5.94
CA ARG A 105 13.79 8.62 5.96
C ARG A 105 14.37 8.14 4.64
N MET A 106 13.81 7.09 4.05
CA MET A 106 14.21 6.65 2.71
C MET A 106 13.98 7.75 1.67
N ALA A 107 12.85 8.44 1.68
CA ALA A 107 12.62 9.57 0.77
C ALA A 107 13.68 10.68 0.95
N GLN A 108 14.03 11.01 2.20
CA GLN A 108 15.01 12.07 2.51
C GLN A 108 16.45 11.71 2.11
N GLU A 109 16.86 10.46 2.31
CA GLU A 109 18.22 9.99 2.04
C GLU A 109 18.46 9.60 0.57
N SER A 110 17.40 9.63 -0.24
CA SER A 110 17.42 9.22 -1.64
C SER A 110 18.22 10.14 -2.58
N GLY A 111 18.81 9.52 -3.60
CA GLY A 111 19.41 10.23 -4.73
C GLY A 111 18.34 10.80 -5.67
N PRO A 112 18.71 11.76 -6.55
CA PRO A 112 17.75 12.41 -7.45
C PRO A 112 16.94 11.44 -8.32
N GLU A 113 17.54 10.32 -8.73
CA GLU A 113 16.91 9.33 -9.62
C GLU A 113 15.76 8.55 -8.97
N THR A 114 15.74 8.44 -7.64
CA THR A 114 14.78 7.61 -6.90
C THR A 114 13.91 8.42 -5.93
N ARG A 115 14.22 9.71 -5.75
CA ARG A 115 13.57 10.58 -4.77
C ARG A 115 12.08 10.70 -4.95
N GLU A 116 11.61 10.92 -6.18
CA GLU A 116 10.19 11.09 -6.45
C GLU A 116 9.39 9.83 -6.08
N ALA A 117 9.88 8.66 -6.47
CA ALA A 117 9.22 7.40 -6.19
C ALA A 117 9.23 7.02 -4.70
N LEU A 118 10.30 7.36 -3.99
CA LEU A 118 10.37 7.12 -2.55
C LEU A 118 9.55 8.14 -1.75
N ALA A 119 9.45 9.38 -2.20
CA ALA A 119 8.50 10.35 -1.65
C ALA A 119 7.05 9.86 -1.85
N TRP A 120 6.74 9.33 -3.04
CA TRP A 120 5.45 8.71 -3.31
C TRP A 120 5.16 7.53 -2.37
N LEU A 121 6.14 6.63 -2.17
CA LEU A 121 6.00 5.51 -1.25
C LEU A 121 5.78 5.96 0.20
N ALA A 122 6.47 7.00 0.64
CA ALA A 122 6.25 7.58 1.96
C ALA A 122 4.83 8.15 2.09
N GLU A 123 4.39 8.95 1.12
CA GLU A 123 3.04 9.51 1.10
C GLU A 123 1.95 8.43 1.02
N HIS A 124 2.20 7.33 0.31
CA HIS A 124 1.34 6.15 0.29
C HIS A 124 1.12 5.60 1.70
N GLU A 125 2.19 5.40 2.47
CA GLU A 125 2.10 4.84 3.83
C GLU A 125 1.34 5.79 4.78
N HIS A 126 1.59 7.10 4.66
CA HIS A 126 0.84 8.13 5.37
C HIS A 126 -0.65 8.11 4.99
N ALA A 127 -0.99 7.94 3.71
CA ALA A 127 -2.36 7.84 3.24
C ALA A 127 -3.06 6.59 3.79
N LEU A 128 -2.38 5.44 3.81
CA LEU A 128 -2.89 4.19 4.37
C LEU A 128 -3.15 4.29 5.87
N TYR A 129 -2.21 4.88 6.62
CA TYR A 129 -2.37 5.11 8.05
C TYR A 129 -3.49 6.11 8.36
N ALA A 130 -3.56 7.21 7.60
CA ALA A 130 -4.61 8.22 7.73
C ALA A 130 -6.00 7.64 7.41
N PHE A 131 -6.13 6.84 6.34
CA PHE A 131 -7.34 6.08 6.04
C PHE A 131 -7.77 5.25 7.25
N ALA A 132 -6.85 4.49 7.84
CA ALA A 132 -7.19 3.62 8.96
C ALA A 132 -7.61 4.43 10.20
N CYS A 133 -6.97 5.57 10.46
CA CYS A 133 -7.35 6.45 11.57
C CYS A 133 -8.74 7.05 11.38
N THR A 134 -9.04 7.59 10.19
CA THR A 134 -10.34 8.20 9.86
C THR A 134 -11.46 7.16 9.85
N ALA A 135 -11.20 5.97 9.31
CA ALA A 135 -12.18 4.87 9.32
C ALA A 135 -12.54 4.44 10.76
N LEU A 136 -11.57 4.42 11.68
CA LEU A 136 -11.83 4.12 13.10
C LEU A 136 -12.59 5.21 13.85
N GLN A 137 -12.66 6.43 13.30
CA GLN A 137 -13.51 7.51 13.84
C GLN A 137 -14.98 7.39 13.38
N GLY A 138 -15.30 6.37 12.57
CA GLY A 138 -16.65 6.18 12.05
C GLY A 138 -16.98 7.09 10.86
N GLN A 139 -15.96 7.57 10.15
CA GLN A 139 -16.08 8.45 8.98
C GLN A 139 -15.63 7.73 7.69
N PRO A 140 -16.40 6.74 7.20
CA PRO A 140 -15.96 5.89 6.09
C PRO A 140 -15.79 6.63 4.76
N ASP A 141 -16.63 7.64 4.48
CA ASP A 141 -16.52 8.43 3.25
C ASP A 141 -15.26 9.32 3.29
N GLU A 142 -15.02 10.01 4.41
CA GLU A 142 -13.80 10.81 4.61
C GLU A 142 -12.54 9.94 4.55
N ALA A 143 -12.60 8.70 5.06
CA ALA A 143 -11.49 7.77 4.93
C ALA A 143 -11.20 7.43 3.46
N MET A 144 -12.23 7.14 2.67
CA MET A 144 -12.06 6.92 1.23
C MET A 144 -11.55 8.17 0.49
N ASP A 145 -11.95 9.37 0.94
CA ASP A 145 -11.49 10.64 0.39
C ASP A 145 -9.99 10.85 0.58
N VAL A 146 -9.40 10.38 1.70
CA VAL A 146 -7.94 10.38 1.90
C VAL A 146 -7.23 9.64 0.77
N ILE A 147 -7.70 8.44 0.42
CA ILE A 147 -7.06 7.60 -0.60
C ILE A 147 -7.33 8.15 -2.01
N THR A 148 -8.58 8.52 -2.32
CA THR A 148 -8.89 9.07 -3.65
C THR A 148 -8.19 10.40 -3.90
N SER A 149 -8.04 11.26 -2.88
CA SER A 149 -7.28 12.51 -2.99
C SER A 149 -5.80 12.25 -3.24
N PHE A 150 -5.22 11.21 -2.65
CA PHE A 150 -3.85 10.79 -2.94
C PHE A 150 -3.71 10.31 -4.39
N LEU A 151 -4.61 9.41 -4.83
CA LEU A 151 -4.60 8.87 -6.20
C LEU A 151 -4.88 9.95 -7.26
N ALA A 152 -5.66 10.98 -6.96
CA ALA A 152 -5.98 12.06 -7.89
C ALA A 152 -4.80 12.98 -8.22
N ARG A 153 -3.75 13.02 -7.36
CA ARG A 153 -2.53 13.83 -7.59
C ARG A 153 -1.72 13.38 -8.82
N GLN A 154 -2.17 12.32 -9.48
CA GLN A 154 -1.60 11.78 -10.70
C GLN A 154 -2.19 12.39 -11.99
N SER A 155 -3.14 13.32 -11.87
CA SER A 155 -3.84 13.95 -13.02
C SER A 155 -3.16 15.22 -13.52
#